data_AF-K5CT31-F1
#
_entry.id   AF-K5CT31-F1
#
_cell.length_a   1.000
_cell.length_b   1.000
_cell.length_c   1.000
_cell.angle_alpha   90.00
_cell.angle_beta   90.00
_cell.angle_gamma   90.00
#
_symmetry.space_group_name_H-M   'P 1'
#
loop_
_entity.id
_entity.type
_entity.pdbx_description
1 polymer ?
#
loop_
_entity_poly.entity_id
_entity_poly.type
_entity_poly.pdbx_seq_one_letter_code
_entity_poly.pdbx_strand_id
1 'polypeptide(L)' 'MKKDKICCAALGTYIVELQNRVKLRNVDVCKALSIGHSVYNDLKKG' A
#
# COMPACT_ATOMS: atom_id res chain seq x y z
N MET A 1 13.35 -6.06 12.04
CA MET A 1 12.58 -4.98 12.71
C MET A 1 12.73 -3.60 12.08
N LYS A 2 13.90 -2.94 12.06
CA LYS A 2 14.05 -1.62 11.38
C LYS A 2 13.98 -1.72 9.85
N LYS A 3 14.67 -2.71 9.27
CA LYS A 3 14.69 -2.93 7.81
C LYS A 3 13.30 -3.26 7.26
N ASP A 4 12.57 -4.16 7.93
CA ASP A 4 11.22 -4.55 7.51
C ASP A 4 10.24 -3.36 7.50
N LYS A 5 10.31 -2.48 8.51
CA LYS A 5 9.54 -1.22 8.52
C LYS A 5 9.91 -0.29 7.35
N ILE A 6 11.20 -0.15 7.04
CA ILE A 6 11.65 0.66 5.91
C ILE A 6 11.14 0.07 4.58
N CYS A 7 11.15 -1.26 4.45
CA CYS A 7 10.63 -1.95 3.27
C CYS A 7 9.11 -1.78 3.13
N CYS A 8 8.34 -1.90 4.22
CA CYS A 8 6.89 -1.69 4.20
C CYS A 8 6.52 -0.24 3.86
N ALA A 9 7.23 0.74 4.41
CA ALA A 9 7.03 2.16 4.08
C ALA A 9 7.31 2.44 2.59
N ALA A 10 8.43 1.97 2.07
CA ALA A 10 8.77 2.14 0.65
C ALA A 10 7.72 1.48 -0.27
N LEU A 11 7.30 0.26 0.06
CA LEU A 11 6.26 -0.45 -0.69
C LEU A 11 4.94 0.31 -0.69
N GLY A 12 4.51 0.81 0.48
CA GLY A 12 3.32 1.63 0.61
C GLY A 12 3.36 2.90 -0.25
N THR A 13 4.49 3.60 -0.27
CA THR A 13 4.69 4.78 -1.12
C THR A 13 4.52 4.44 -2.60
N TYR A 14 5.17 3.37 -3.09
CA TYR A 14 5.06 2.97 -4.50
C TYR A 14 3.64 2.57 -4.89
N ILE A 15 2.93 1.84 -4.02
CA ILE A 15 1.54 1.43 -4.30
C ILE A 15 0.63 2.66 -4.39
N VAL A 16 0.77 3.64 -3.48
CA VAL A 16 -0.02 4.88 -3.49
C VAL A 16 0.29 5.71 -4.74
N GLU A 17 1.56 5.81 -5.13
CA GLU A 17 1.94 6.54 -6.33
C GLU A 17 1.33 5.93 -7.60
N LEU A 18 1.43 4.61 -7.75
CA LEU A 18 0.82 3.90 -8.86
C LEU A 18 -0.70 4.04 -8.84
N GLN A 19 -1.34 3.86 -7.68
CA GLN A 19 -2.78 4.04 -7.51
C GLN A 19 -3.24 5.41 -8.01
N ASN A 20 -2.53 6.48 -7.63
CA ASN A 20 -2.85 7.85 -8.02
C ASN A 20 -2.69 8.06 -9.54
N ARG A 21 -1.62 7.50 -10.14
CA ARG A 21 -1.38 7.59 -11.59
C ARG A 21 -2.50 6.95 -12.40
N VAL A 22 -3.02 5.81 -11.95
CA VAL A 22 -4.10 5.08 -12.65
C VAL A 22 -5.50 5.37 -12.12
N LYS A 23 -5.64 6.29 -11.16
CA LYS A 23 -6.90 6.71 -10.52
C LYS A 23 -7.73 5.54 -9.96
N LEU A 24 -7.07 4.55 -9.36
CA LEU A 24 -7.74 3.42 -8.72
C LEU A 24 -8.27 3.82 -7.33
N ARG A 25 -9.37 3.19 -6.90
CA ARG A 25 -9.85 3.33 -5.52
C ARG A 25 -9.10 2.34 -4.63
N ASN A 26 -9.06 2.62 -3.32
CA ASN A 26 -8.41 1.72 -2.36
C ASN A 26 -8.98 0.29 -2.41
N VAL A 27 -10.30 0.14 -2.66
CA VAL A 27 -10.94 -1.17 -2.77
C VAL A 27 -10.43 -1.97 -3.96
N ASP A 28 -10.08 -1.30 -5.06
CA ASP A 28 -9.57 -1.97 -6.27
C ASP A 28 -8.14 -2.48 -6.01
N VAL A 29 -7.32 -1.68 -5.31
CA VAL A 29 -5.97 -2.07 -4.87
C VAL A 29 -6.02 -3.22 -3.86
N CYS A 30 -6.88 -3.14 -2.84
CA CYS A 30 -7.03 -4.18 -1.83
C CYS A 30 -7.44 -5.53 -2.46
N LYS A 31 -8.37 -5.49 -3.42
CA LYS A 31 -8.78 -6.67 -4.20
C LYS A 31 -7.63 -7.22 -5.05
N ALA A 32 -6.91 -6.38 -5.78
CA ALA A 32 -5.82 -6.81 -6.65
C ALA A 32 -4.68 -7.47 -5.87
N LEU A 33 -4.38 -6.96 -4.67
CA LEU A 33 -3.32 -7.47 -3.80
C LEU A 33 -3.81 -8.56 -2.84
N SER A 34 -5.11 -8.89 -2.82
CA SER A 34 -5.72 -9.82 -1.86
C SER A 34 -5.39 -9.48 -0.40
N ILE A 35 -5.39 -8.18 -0.06
CA ILE A 35 -5.12 -7.68 1.30
C ILE A 35 -6.34 -7.00 1.91
N GLY A 36 -6.40 -7.01 3.25
CA GLY A 36 -7.41 -6.28 4.00
C GLY A 36 -7.18 -4.76 3.98
N HIS A 37 -8.26 -4.00 4.20
CA HIS A 37 -8.21 -2.54 4.28
C HIS A 37 -7.30 -2.03 5.41
N SER A 38 -7.22 -2.75 6.53
CA SER A 38 -6.32 -2.44 7.65
C SER A 38 -4.86 -2.54 7.22
N VAL A 39 -4.48 -3.68 6.61
CA VAL A 39 -3.13 -3.93 6.09
C VAL A 39 -2.74 -2.87 5.07
N TYR A 40 -3.65 -2.51 4.17
CA TYR A 40 -3.39 -1.45 3.19
C TYR A 40 -3.15 -0.09 3.87
N ASN A 41 -3.95 0.25 4.89
CA ASN A 41 -3.77 1.49 5.64
C ASN A 41 -2.44 1.53 6.40
N ASP A 42 -2.00 0.40 6.95
CA ASP A 42 -0.70 0.32 7.64
C ASP A 42 0.46 0.46 6.65
N LEU A 43 0.37 -0.16 5.47
CA LEU A 43 1.36 0.03 4.40
C LEU A 43 1.51 1.51 4.01
N LYS A 44 0.40 2.25 3.89
CA LYS A 44 0.47 3.70 3.57
C LYS A 44 1.16 4.52 4.66
N LYS A 45 1.14 4.05 5.91
CA LYS A 45 1.73 4.76 7.06
C LYS A 45 3.21 4.43 7.26
N GLY A 46 3.63 3.24 6.82
CA GLY A 46 5.00 2.73 6.96
C GLY A 46 5.25 1.94 8.23
#